data_AF-A0A2N7RSG9-F1
#
_entry.id   AF-A0A2N7RSG9-F1
#
_cell.length_a   1.000
_cell.length_b   1.000
_cell.length_c   1.000
_cell.angle_alpha   90.00
_cell.angle_beta   90.00
_cell.angle_gamma   90.00
#
_symmetry.space_group_name_H-M   'P 1'
#
loop_
_entity.id
_entity.type
_entity.pdbx_description
1 polymer ?
#
loop_
_entity_poly.entity_id
_entity_poly.type
_entity_poly.pdbx_seq_one_letter_code
_entity_poly.pdbx_strand_id
1 'polypeptide(L)'
;MRHSILKNTLAVLLALGSVAPAQAAARFYEGKAMAYASAVERRDGGVVLAFLRENGEVNGYYCQCNGDSGKRMNLDKYGKASIAAVFHADLDSEGETTFVLSRNGTAYGLHAYRYERGGGRMFKVAALQPTLDAIVRGAGSMDEAKVRAALASLQLIDYSIDYARTGIADFDAIEHGHGSLVGYFNIDGDLLPGKPADAPAFAYKKTFQENDGHFLTVTYLLGKGWEGGRVPSYHIKWITWETQPQRFAAGQDGLFIEYDVNCCRGSVFARGQYAQGKRTGQWHYEEPLTIRSVGAFVDDKAEGPWTYASGEETTTGMMQRGQRTGRWEVNPGVDEWRDEGKGNYQGFDTYLKDRLDGPSERRVGDVVHWRGQYVNGKKQGQWLEPGGGGNYVNDVKQGPWKKATPDGGWQVLTMVDGKPDGRLEQYAGNGQLELIEHYRLGELDGPMESFYPDGKRRYQGTFANGKRDGEEILFYPDGDVPQFHRNWRKGVPHGVNIEHFQNGMLKHISSYDMGKKTGRFQSFRDDGQLIEETVY
;
A
#
# COMPACT_ATOMS: atom_id res chain seq x y z
N MET A 1 51.66 -44.80 -5.77
CA MET A 1 52.53 -43.89 -6.56
C MET A 1 52.88 -42.73 -5.64
N ARG A 2 53.99 -42.73 -4.88
CA ARG A 2 55.41 -42.50 -5.24
C ARG A 2 55.69 -41.17 -5.95
N HIS A 3 56.59 -40.41 -5.29
CA HIS A 3 57.52 -39.36 -5.74
C HIS A 3 57.05 -37.90 -5.63
N SER A 4 57.86 -36.90 -5.29
CA SER A 4 59.14 -36.71 -4.57
C SER A 4 59.64 -35.32 -5.01
N ILE A 5 59.86 -34.41 -4.05
CA ILE A 5 60.97 -33.44 -3.92
C ILE A 5 61.32 -32.56 -5.15
N LEU A 6 61.25 -31.23 -4.97
CA LEU A 6 62.44 -30.37 -5.09
C LEU A 6 62.30 -29.03 -4.37
N LYS A 7 63.37 -28.71 -3.65
CA LYS A 7 63.62 -27.51 -2.83
C LYS A 7 63.83 -26.29 -3.73
N ASN A 8 63.46 -25.10 -3.25
CA ASN A 8 64.32 -23.93 -3.45
C ASN A 8 64.17 -22.94 -2.29
N THR A 9 65.27 -22.82 -1.55
CA THR A 9 65.58 -21.74 -0.61
C THR A 9 65.90 -20.47 -1.39
N LEU A 10 65.28 -19.34 -1.04
CA LEU A 10 65.92 -18.03 -1.18
C LEU A 10 65.50 -17.15 -0.02
N ALA A 11 66.49 -16.62 0.69
CA ALA A 11 66.36 -15.76 1.85
C ALA A 11 66.69 -14.30 1.47
N VAL A 12 66.16 -13.40 2.30
CA VAL A 12 66.60 -12.02 2.58
C VAL A 12 66.12 -10.93 1.60
N LEU A 13 65.22 -10.05 2.06
CA LEU A 13 65.59 -8.71 2.59
C LEU A 13 64.36 -8.06 3.25
N LEU A 14 64.38 -7.92 4.58
CA LEU A 14 63.49 -7.02 5.31
C LEU A 14 63.97 -5.59 5.06
N ALA A 15 63.24 -4.84 4.24
CA ALA A 15 63.30 -3.38 4.25
C ALA A 15 62.32 -2.87 5.32
N LEU A 16 62.85 -2.46 6.47
CA LEU A 16 62.14 -1.67 7.46
C LEU A 16 61.89 -0.27 6.86
N GLY A 17 60.80 -0.14 6.11
CA GLY A 17 60.21 1.16 5.83
C GLY A 17 59.53 1.67 7.10
N SER A 18 60.13 2.67 7.74
CA SER A 18 59.49 3.47 8.77
C SER A 18 58.25 4.15 8.16
N VAL A 19 57.07 3.56 8.35
CA VAL A 19 55.81 4.25 8.09
C VAL A 19 55.66 5.29 9.19
N ALA A 20 55.92 6.56 8.86
CA ALA A 20 55.51 7.66 9.72
C ALA A 20 54.00 7.50 10.00
N PRO A 21 53.53 7.62 11.25
CA PRO A 21 52.11 7.59 11.52
C PRO A 21 51.46 8.69 10.69
N ALA A 22 50.43 8.35 9.90
CA ALA A 22 49.63 9.33 9.18
C ALA A 22 49.18 10.40 10.18
N GLN A 23 49.71 11.61 10.02
CA GLN A 23 49.39 12.72 10.90
C GLN A 23 47.89 12.99 10.74
N ALA A 24 47.11 12.69 11.78
CA ALA A 24 45.69 12.96 11.78
C ALA A 24 45.48 14.43 11.38
N ALA A 25 44.62 14.67 10.40
CA ALA A 25 44.35 16.03 9.92
C ALA A 25 43.98 16.92 11.12
N ALA A 26 44.64 18.08 11.22
CA ALA A 26 44.40 19.05 12.30
C ALA A 26 42.90 19.34 12.41
N ARG A 27 42.35 19.23 13.62
CA ARG A 27 40.91 19.49 13.83
C ARG A 27 40.61 20.95 13.50
N PHE A 28 39.40 21.22 13.00
CA PHE A 28 39.03 22.56 12.51
C PHE A 28 39.08 23.69 13.57
N TYR A 29 39.13 23.33 14.86
CA TYR A 29 39.20 24.24 16.00
C TYR A 29 40.61 24.39 16.60
N GLU A 30 41.60 23.63 16.12
CA GLU A 30 42.97 23.73 16.62
C GLU A 30 43.59 25.11 16.35
N GLY A 31 44.23 25.69 17.36
CA GLY A 31 44.84 27.03 17.29
C GLY A 31 43.84 28.19 17.21
N LYS A 32 42.53 27.94 17.36
CA LYS A 32 41.49 28.97 17.36
C LYS A 32 41.15 29.42 18.78
N ALA A 33 40.73 30.67 18.93
CA ALA A 33 40.22 31.19 20.20
C ALA A 33 38.88 30.51 20.53
N MET A 34 38.85 29.67 21.55
CA MET A 34 37.66 28.94 21.96
C MET A 34 36.73 29.82 22.82
N ALA A 35 35.42 29.65 22.64
CA ALA A 35 34.38 30.29 23.45
C ALA A 35 33.78 29.36 24.51
N TYR A 36 34.17 28.08 24.49
CA TYR A 36 33.86 27.04 25.47
C TYR A 36 35.13 26.25 25.80
N ALA A 37 35.19 25.63 26.98
CA ALA A 37 36.44 25.06 27.52
C ALA A 37 37.09 24.00 26.61
N SER A 38 36.29 23.22 25.88
CA SER A 38 36.79 22.21 24.95
C SER A 38 35.78 21.95 23.83
N ALA A 39 36.22 21.27 22.77
CA ALA A 39 35.28 20.68 21.83
C ALA A 39 34.44 19.59 22.52
N VAL A 40 33.21 19.36 22.05
CA VAL A 40 32.28 18.37 22.61
C VAL A 40 31.95 17.33 21.55
N GLU A 41 32.17 16.07 21.88
CA GLU A 41 31.82 14.95 21.03
C GLU A 41 30.46 14.38 21.45
N ARG A 42 29.67 13.93 20.47
CA ARG A 42 28.42 13.18 20.72
C ARG A 42 28.72 11.83 21.37
N ARG A 43 27.79 11.30 22.19
CA ARG A 43 27.95 9.98 22.85
C ARG A 43 27.99 8.83 21.86
N ASP A 44 27.28 8.94 20.73
CA ASP A 44 27.30 7.94 19.67
C ASP A 44 28.53 8.03 18.74
N GLY A 45 29.44 8.96 19.04
CA GLY A 45 30.69 9.17 18.32
C GLY A 45 30.50 9.86 16.97
N GLY A 46 31.58 10.44 16.45
CA GLY A 46 31.65 10.82 15.04
C GLY A 46 31.09 12.18 14.67
N VAL A 47 30.55 12.94 15.62
CA VAL A 47 30.30 14.38 15.43
C VAL A 47 30.96 15.15 16.57
N VAL A 48 31.77 16.14 16.20
CA VAL A 48 32.44 17.04 17.13
C VAL A 48 31.92 18.45 16.96
N LEU A 49 31.51 19.07 18.06
CA LEU A 49 31.06 20.45 18.15
C LEU A 49 32.19 21.32 18.73
N ALA A 50 32.35 22.53 18.20
CA ALA A 50 33.23 23.54 18.78
C ALA A 50 32.61 24.93 18.67
N PHE A 51 32.85 25.76 19.67
CA PHE A 51 32.37 27.13 19.74
C PHE A 51 33.58 28.05 19.70
N LEU A 52 33.69 28.83 18.62
CA LEU A 52 34.86 29.65 18.34
C LEU A 52 34.52 31.13 18.50
N ARG A 53 35.50 31.90 18.98
CA ARG A 53 35.45 33.36 18.99
C ARG A 53 36.11 33.89 17.72
N GLU A 54 35.30 34.45 16.83
CA GLU A 54 35.75 35.01 15.56
C GLU A 54 35.19 36.43 15.45
N ASN A 55 36.06 37.41 15.20
CA ASN A 55 35.68 38.83 15.08
C ASN A 55 34.88 39.39 16.28
N GLY A 56 35.14 38.89 17.49
CA GLY A 56 34.45 39.32 18.71
C GLY A 56 33.10 38.64 18.96
N GLU A 57 32.65 37.77 18.05
CA GLU A 57 31.42 36.99 18.19
C GLU A 57 31.71 35.52 18.44
N VAL A 58 30.75 34.82 19.05
CA VAL A 58 30.78 33.38 19.28
C VAL A 58 29.93 32.67 18.23
N ASN A 59 30.57 31.76 17.50
CA ASN A 59 29.95 30.94 16.47
C ASN A 59 30.11 29.46 16.83
N GLY A 60 29.02 28.72 16.76
CA GLY A 60 28.99 27.27 16.93
C GLY A 60 29.20 26.57 15.60
N TYR A 61 30.03 25.54 15.61
CA TYR A 61 30.37 24.71 14.46
C TYR A 61 30.31 23.24 14.82
N TYR A 62 30.12 22.39 13.81
CA TYR A 62 30.24 20.94 13.97
C TYR A 62 30.92 20.29 12.76
N CYS A 63 31.43 19.07 12.94
CA CYS A 63 32.08 18.27 11.90
C CYS A 63 31.81 16.78 12.13
N GLN A 64 31.64 16.03 11.04
CA GLN A 64 31.65 14.57 11.05
C GLN A 64 33.08 14.04 10.87
N CYS A 65 33.85 13.98 11.94
CA CYS A 65 35.29 13.85 11.82
C CYS A 65 35.80 12.39 11.76
N ASN A 66 35.05 11.48 11.13
CA ASN A 66 35.27 10.02 11.15
C ASN A 66 36.00 9.41 9.95
N GLY A 67 36.59 10.21 9.04
CA GLY A 67 37.47 9.61 8.03
C GLY A 67 37.76 10.46 6.79
N ASP A 68 36.76 11.11 6.18
CA ASP A 68 36.94 11.69 4.83
C ASP A 68 36.48 13.14 4.64
N SER A 69 35.87 13.79 5.65
CA SER A 69 35.64 15.23 5.57
C SER A 69 35.72 15.90 6.93
N GLY A 70 36.86 16.51 7.24
CA GLY A 70 36.98 17.53 8.29
C GLY A 70 36.22 18.82 8.00
N LYS A 71 35.16 18.75 7.17
CA LYS A 71 34.42 19.92 6.67
C LYS A 71 33.66 20.53 7.84
N ARG A 72 34.14 21.70 8.28
CA ARG A 72 33.47 22.57 9.24
C ARG A 72 32.10 22.96 8.69
N MET A 73 31.04 22.67 9.45
CA MET A 73 29.67 23.10 9.18
C MET A 73 29.19 24.05 10.28
N ASN A 74 28.30 24.96 9.92
CA ASN A 74 27.74 25.93 10.85
C ASN A 74 26.64 25.27 11.70
N LEU A 75 26.72 25.42 13.01
CA LEU A 75 25.65 25.01 13.93
C LEU A 75 24.69 26.18 14.18
N ASP A 76 25.22 27.28 14.75
CA ASP A 76 24.43 28.46 15.08
C ASP A 76 25.34 29.66 15.45
N LYS A 77 24.75 30.86 15.57
CA LYS A 77 25.42 32.08 16.02
C LYS A 77 24.94 32.51 17.40
N TYR A 78 25.87 32.86 18.27
CA TYR A 78 25.60 33.27 19.65
C TYR A 78 25.94 34.74 19.91
N GLY A 79 26.38 35.48 18.89
CA GLY A 79 26.71 36.90 18.99
C GLY A 79 27.78 37.14 20.04
N LYS A 80 27.58 38.11 20.95
CA LYS A 80 28.53 38.43 22.03
C LYS A 80 28.40 37.54 23.27
N ALA A 81 27.52 36.53 23.25
CA ALA A 81 27.33 35.64 24.38
C ALA A 81 28.58 34.79 24.67
N SER A 82 28.71 34.30 25.90
CA SER A 82 29.59 33.17 26.23
C SER A 82 28.81 31.87 26.23
N ILE A 83 29.50 30.74 26.09
CA ILE A 83 28.91 29.41 26.24
C ILE A 83 29.18 28.94 27.66
N ALA A 84 28.11 28.76 28.44
CA ALA A 84 28.19 28.36 29.84
C ALA A 84 28.24 26.83 30.00
N ALA A 85 27.51 26.09 29.17
CA ALA A 85 27.55 24.63 29.16
C ALA A 85 27.14 24.08 27.79
N VAL A 86 27.72 22.93 27.44
CA VAL A 86 27.32 22.12 26.28
C VAL A 86 27.28 20.68 26.74
N PHE A 87 26.11 20.06 26.65
CA PHE A 87 25.90 18.74 27.22
C PHE A 87 24.82 17.97 26.48
N HIS A 88 24.78 16.66 26.70
CA HIS A 88 23.84 15.76 26.05
C HIS A 88 22.81 15.22 27.03
N ALA A 89 21.58 15.05 26.55
CA ALA A 89 20.53 14.33 27.25
C ALA A 89 19.59 13.62 26.25
N ASP A 90 19.00 12.51 26.70
CA ASP A 90 17.98 11.78 25.96
C ASP A 90 16.61 12.24 26.48
N LEU A 91 15.81 12.85 25.60
CA LEU A 91 14.44 13.30 25.92
C LEU A 91 13.36 12.35 25.40
N ASP A 92 13.71 11.52 24.41
CA ASP A 92 12.80 10.61 23.69
C ASP A 92 13.62 9.52 22.95
N SER A 93 12.95 8.66 22.20
CA SER A 93 13.55 7.52 21.47
C SER A 93 14.36 7.91 20.24
N GLU A 94 14.22 9.14 19.76
CA GLU A 94 14.84 9.63 18.52
C GLU A 94 16.34 9.91 18.67
N GLY A 95 16.82 9.82 19.92
CA GLY A 95 18.23 9.76 20.23
C GLY A 95 18.76 11.03 20.88
N GLU A 96 20.09 11.10 20.90
CA GLU A 96 20.80 12.09 21.67
C GLU A 96 20.52 13.53 21.21
N THR A 97 20.07 14.35 22.16
CA THR A 97 19.88 15.80 22.00
C THR A 97 21.01 16.56 22.68
N THR A 98 21.64 17.45 21.93
CA THR A 98 22.70 18.34 22.42
C THR A 98 22.12 19.67 22.85
N PHE A 99 22.36 20.05 24.10
CA PHE A 99 21.95 21.32 24.67
C PHE A 99 23.12 22.29 24.73
N VAL A 100 22.84 23.55 24.39
CA VAL A 100 23.81 24.64 24.48
C VAL A 100 23.21 25.74 25.33
N LEU A 101 23.78 25.94 26.52
CA LEU A 101 23.46 27.03 27.43
C LEU A 101 24.42 28.19 27.15
N SER A 102 23.90 29.31 26.67
CA SER A 102 24.63 30.54 26.42
C SER A 102 24.26 31.60 27.46
N ARG A 103 25.17 32.56 27.67
CA ARG A 103 24.97 33.70 28.57
C ARG A 103 25.38 34.99 27.87
N ASN A 104 24.44 35.93 27.76
CA ASN A 104 24.68 37.27 27.22
C ASN A 104 24.42 38.31 28.31
N GLY A 105 25.49 38.77 28.97
CA GLY A 105 25.39 39.62 30.15
C GLY A 105 24.69 38.89 31.30
N THR A 106 23.50 39.36 31.68
CA THR A 106 22.65 38.76 32.72
C THR A 106 21.61 37.78 32.18
N ALA A 107 21.38 37.76 30.86
CA ALA A 107 20.39 36.88 30.24
C ALA A 107 21.01 35.54 29.83
N TYR A 108 20.24 34.47 29.93
CA TYR A 108 20.60 33.14 29.48
C TYR A 108 19.80 32.77 28.22
N GLY A 109 20.42 32.01 27.33
CA GLY A 109 19.77 31.37 26.18
C GLY A 109 20.01 29.87 26.23
N LEU A 110 19.01 29.06 25.87
CA LEU A 110 19.12 27.61 25.86
C LEU A 110 18.58 27.09 24.52
N HIS A 111 19.42 26.31 23.82
CA HIS A 111 19.08 25.74 22.52
C HIS A 111 19.33 24.23 22.52
N ALA A 112 18.49 23.50 21.80
CA ALA A 112 18.61 22.05 21.62
C ALA A 112 18.83 21.70 20.15
N TYR A 113 19.70 20.72 19.91
CA TYR A 113 20.06 20.27 18.57
C TYR A 113 20.07 18.74 18.49
N ARG A 114 19.67 18.20 17.33
CA ARG A 114 19.74 16.77 16.99
C ARG A 114 20.52 16.54 15.71
N TYR A 115 21.02 15.33 15.55
CA TYR A 115 21.81 14.90 14.41
C TYR A 115 21.01 13.91 13.56
N GLU A 116 20.83 14.21 12.28
CA GLU A 116 20.24 13.30 11.30
C GLU A 116 21.36 12.51 10.62
N ARG A 117 21.40 11.17 10.81
CA ARG A 117 22.47 10.32 10.25
C ARG A 117 22.45 10.25 8.72
N GLY A 118 21.27 10.17 8.10
CA GLY A 118 21.13 10.04 6.65
C GLY A 118 21.54 11.29 5.87
N GLY A 119 21.26 12.49 6.43
CA GLY A 119 21.64 13.77 5.83
C GLY A 119 22.92 14.37 6.40
N GLY A 120 23.45 13.79 7.49
CA GLY A 120 24.70 14.22 8.09
C GLY A 120 24.66 15.60 8.74
N ARG A 121 23.48 16.09 9.13
CA ARG A 121 23.28 17.47 9.59
C ARG A 121 22.82 17.56 11.04
N MET A 122 23.30 18.58 11.72
CA MET A 122 22.72 19.03 12.99
C MET A 122 21.57 20.00 12.69
N PHE A 123 20.45 19.86 13.39
CA PHE A 123 19.29 20.74 13.26
C PHE A 123 18.75 21.14 14.63
N LYS A 124 18.17 22.34 14.73
CA LYS A 124 17.51 22.81 15.96
C LYS A 124 16.21 22.06 16.20
N VAL A 125 15.94 21.70 17.45
CA VAL A 125 14.67 21.08 17.88
C VAL A 125 13.65 22.18 18.15
N ALA A 126 13.02 22.70 17.09
CA ALA A 126 12.16 23.88 17.16
C ALA A 126 10.97 23.72 18.12
N ALA A 127 10.35 22.53 18.16
CA ALA A 127 9.22 22.22 19.03
C ALA A 127 9.54 22.39 20.53
N LEU A 128 10.81 22.23 20.93
CA LEU A 128 11.23 22.36 22.32
C LEU A 128 11.57 23.81 22.70
N GLN A 129 11.85 24.68 21.73
CA GLN A 129 12.41 26.02 21.98
C GLN A 129 11.56 26.87 22.95
N PRO A 130 10.21 26.94 22.86
CA PRO A 130 9.41 27.70 23.82
C PRO A 130 9.60 27.22 25.27
N THR A 131 9.75 25.91 25.46
CA THR A 131 10.01 25.30 26.77
C THR A 131 11.41 25.65 27.27
N LEU A 132 12.42 25.62 26.40
CA LEU A 132 13.79 26.01 26.75
C LEU A 132 13.88 27.49 27.16
N ASP A 133 13.18 28.36 26.42
CA ASP A 133 13.11 29.78 26.71
C ASP A 133 12.47 30.01 28.08
N ALA A 134 11.40 29.27 28.42
CA ALA A 134 10.75 29.34 29.71
C ALA A 134 11.67 28.90 30.87
N ILE A 135 12.46 27.84 30.68
CA ILE A 135 13.42 27.34 31.69
C ILE A 135 14.44 28.42 32.09
N VAL A 136 14.92 29.20 31.12
CA VAL A 136 15.97 30.21 31.36
C VAL A 136 15.43 31.63 31.60
N ARG A 137 14.13 31.86 31.39
CA ARG A 137 13.50 33.18 31.49
C ARG A 137 13.66 33.75 32.90
N GLY A 138 14.31 34.90 33.00
CA GLY A 138 14.48 35.63 34.27
C GLY A 138 15.34 34.91 35.31
N ALA A 139 16.07 33.85 34.93
CA ALA A 139 16.90 33.09 35.85
C ALA A 139 18.10 33.92 36.34
N GLY A 140 18.20 34.14 37.66
CA GLY A 140 19.32 34.87 38.27
C GLY A 140 20.66 34.12 38.18
N SER A 141 20.63 32.79 38.13
CA SER A 141 21.79 31.94 37.81
C SER A 141 21.33 30.62 37.18
N MET A 142 21.99 30.22 36.09
CA MET A 142 21.71 28.98 35.37
C MET A 142 23.02 28.25 35.04
N ASP A 143 23.00 26.92 35.19
CA ASP A 143 24.08 25.98 34.94
C ASP A 143 23.52 24.65 34.40
N GLU A 144 24.39 23.73 33.99
CA GLU A 144 23.98 22.43 33.44
C GLU A 144 23.09 21.63 34.41
N ALA A 145 23.41 21.61 35.71
CA ALA A 145 22.68 20.80 36.68
C ALA A 145 21.23 21.28 36.83
N LYS A 146 21.01 22.60 36.89
CA LYS A 146 19.67 23.20 36.92
C LYS A 146 18.89 22.94 35.65
N VAL A 147 19.54 23.05 34.48
CA VAL A 147 18.88 22.74 33.20
C VAL A 147 18.49 21.26 33.18
N ARG A 148 19.38 20.34 33.56
CA ARG A 148 19.06 18.90 33.63
C ARG A 148 17.90 18.60 34.57
N ALA A 149 17.86 19.24 35.74
CA ALA A 149 16.75 19.10 36.67
C ALA A 149 15.42 19.59 36.08
N ALA A 150 15.44 20.71 35.35
CA ALA A 150 14.27 21.23 34.64
C ALA A 150 13.84 20.35 33.45
N LEU A 151 14.79 19.76 32.71
CA LEU A 151 14.49 18.83 31.63
C LEU A 151 13.91 17.51 32.15
N ALA A 152 14.34 17.05 33.33
CA ALA A 152 13.85 15.80 33.93
C ALA A 152 12.38 15.85 34.36
N SER A 153 11.80 17.06 34.55
CA SER A 153 10.38 17.22 34.83
C SER A 153 9.52 17.33 33.55
N LEU A 154 10.15 17.43 32.37
CA LEU A 154 9.43 17.41 31.11
C LEU A 154 8.83 16.05 30.86
N GLN A 155 7.63 16.06 30.28
CA GLN A 155 7.00 14.83 29.85
C GLN A 155 7.65 14.33 28.56
N LEU A 156 7.65 13.00 28.44
CA LEU A 156 8.19 12.31 27.28
C LEU A 156 7.20 12.49 26.12
N ILE A 157 7.55 13.35 25.19
CA ILE A 157 6.96 13.42 23.86
C ILE A 157 8.09 13.32 22.84
N ASP A 158 7.78 12.87 21.64
CA ASP A 158 8.73 12.97 20.54
C ASP A 158 8.84 14.43 20.07
N TYR A 159 9.92 15.09 20.46
CA TYR A 159 10.19 16.50 20.12
C TYR A 159 10.74 16.66 18.69
N SER A 160 10.95 15.58 17.93
CA SER A 160 11.31 15.64 16.52
C SER A 160 10.11 15.90 15.60
N ILE A 161 8.90 15.63 16.09
CA ILE A 161 7.69 15.72 15.29
C ILE A 161 7.23 17.16 15.18
N ASP A 162 7.13 17.63 13.94
CA ASP A 162 6.45 18.87 13.61
C ASP A 162 4.96 18.58 13.41
N TYR A 163 4.13 19.03 14.36
CA TYR A 163 2.69 18.84 14.31
C TYR A 163 2.03 19.94 13.49
N ALA A 164 1.25 19.54 12.49
CA ALA A 164 0.46 20.43 11.68
C ALA A 164 -0.50 21.24 12.57
N ARG A 165 -0.64 22.52 12.23
CA ARG A 165 -1.59 23.43 12.88
C ARG A 165 -3.01 22.90 12.72
N THR A 166 -3.77 22.90 13.81
CA THR A 166 -5.16 22.46 13.85
C THR A 166 -6.10 23.47 13.20
N GLY A 167 -5.73 24.75 13.21
CA GLY A 167 -6.61 25.86 12.83
C GLY A 167 -7.57 26.31 13.94
N ILE A 168 -7.49 25.69 15.12
CA ILE A 168 -8.27 26.04 16.31
C ILE A 168 -7.34 26.76 17.28
N ALA A 169 -7.56 28.05 17.51
CA ALA A 169 -6.65 28.91 18.27
C ALA A 169 -6.25 28.33 19.64
N ASP A 170 -7.22 27.81 20.40
CA ASP A 170 -6.97 27.25 21.73
C ASP A 170 -6.10 25.99 21.69
N PHE A 171 -6.27 25.14 20.66
CA PHE A 171 -5.50 23.90 20.51
C PHE A 171 -4.08 24.22 20.06
N ASP A 172 -3.99 25.16 19.14
CA ASP A 172 -2.76 25.67 18.55
C ASP A 172 -1.90 26.51 19.51
N ALA A 173 -2.47 26.96 20.63
CA ALA A 173 -1.79 27.69 21.69
C ALA A 173 -1.25 26.76 22.81
N ILE A 174 -1.46 25.44 22.71
CA ILE A 174 -1.01 24.50 23.73
C ILE A 174 0.52 24.41 23.77
N GLU A 175 1.08 24.76 24.91
CA GLU A 175 2.48 24.52 25.23
C GLU A 175 2.63 23.14 25.90
N HIS A 176 2.91 22.09 25.10
CA HIS A 176 2.87 20.69 25.56
C HIS A 176 3.84 20.35 26.73
N GLY A 177 4.86 21.17 26.96
CA GLY A 177 5.74 21.09 28.13
C GLY A 177 5.03 21.38 29.46
N HIS A 178 3.91 22.11 29.44
CA HIS A 178 3.11 22.52 30.60
C HIS A 178 1.83 21.71 30.76
N GLY A 179 0.93 22.09 31.68
CA GLY A 179 -0.34 21.39 31.92
C GLY A 179 -0.26 20.33 33.03
N SER A 180 -1.43 19.90 33.49
CA SER A 180 -1.59 18.99 34.63
C SER A 180 -1.71 17.56 34.14
N LEU A 181 -0.89 16.64 34.66
CA LEU A 181 -1.02 15.22 34.38
C LEU A 181 -2.33 14.69 34.96
N VAL A 182 -3.15 14.08 34.10
CA VAL A 182 -4.40 13.41 34.50
C VAL A 182 -4.07 12.03 35.03
N GLY A 183 -3.29 11.26 34.27
CA GLY A 183 -2.88 9.90 34.61
C GLY A 183 -2.37 9.13 33.39
N TYR A 184 -1.91 7.90 33.65
CA TYR A 184 -1.42 6.96 32.66
C TYR A 184 -2.49 5.89 32.40
N PHE A 185 -2.50 5.32 31.19
CA PHE A 185 -3.49 4.32 30.78
C PHE A 185 -2.80 3.07 30.20
N ASN A 186 -3.39 1.89 30.42
CA ASN A 186 -2.99 0.65 29.76
C ASN A 186 -3.58 0.56 28.33
N ILE A 187 -3.30 -0.53 27.62
CA ILE A 187 -3.80 -0.76 26.25
C ILE A 187 -5.32 -0.92 26.17
N ASP A 188 -5.94 -1.34 27.27
CA ASP A 188 -7.39 -1.50 27.39
C ASP A 188 -8.10 -0.18 27.70
N GLY A 189 -7.35 0.89 28.00
CA GLY A 189 -7.88 2.21 28.34
C GLY A 189 -8.19 2.39 29.84
N ASP A 190 -7.75 1.48 30.69
CA ASP A 190 -7.89 1.61 32.14
C ASP A 190 -6.87 2.59 32.71
N LEU A 191 -7.31 3.42 33.65
CA LEU A 191 -6.45 4.34 34.39
C LEU A 191 -5.52 3.54 35.32
N LEU A 192 -4.23 3.81 35.23
CA LEU A 192 -3.20 3.19 36.04
C LEU A 192 -3.01 3.97 37.36
N PRO A 193 -2.69 3.27 38.47
CA PRO A 193 -2.49 3.91 39.78
C PRO A 193 -1.25 4.82 39.84
N GLY A 194 -0.43 4.80 38.80
CA GLY A 194 0.78 5.61 38.65
C GLY A 194 1.52 5.28 37.36
N LYS A 195 2.66 5.93 37.14
CA LYS A 195 3.56 5.59 36.04
C LYS A 195 4.13 4.17 36.27
N PRO A 196 4.02 3.23 35.31
CA PRO A 196 4.60 1.91 35.50
C PRO A 196 6.13 2.00 35.62
N ALA A 197 6.69 1.16 36.49
CA ALA A 197 8.14 1.14 36.75
C ALA A 197 8.91 0.37 35.68
N ASP A 198 8.35 -0.75 35.20
CA ASP A 198 9.07 -1.72 34.39
C ASP A 198 8.83 -1.56 32.87
N ALA A 199 7.83 -0.76 32.47
CA ALA A 199 7.45 -0.57 31.07
C ALA A 199 6.81 0.82 30.86
N PRO A 200 6.86 1.39 29.63
CA PRO A 200 6.05 2.55 29.31
C PRO A 200 4.56 2.23 29.39
N ALA A 201 3.76 3.22 29.81
CA ALA A 201 2.32 3.14 29.68
C ALA A 201 1.92 3.21 28.20
N PHE A 202 0.74 2.69 27.87
CA PHE A 202 0.20 2.79 26.51
C PHE A 202 -0.10 4.24 26.14
N ALA A 203 -0.69 4.99 27.08
CA ALA A 203 -1.00 6.39 26.90
C ALA A 203 -0.90 7.18 28.22
N TYR A 204 -0.89 8.50 28.11
CA TYR A 204 -1.20 9.40 29.22
C TYR A 204 -2.01 10.60 28.73
N LYS A 205 -2.69 11.27 29.65
CA LYS A 205 -3.48 12.48 29.38
C LYS A 205 -2.99 13.67 30.18
N LYS A 206 -3.09 14.87 29.61
CA LYS A 206 -2.87 16.15 30.32
C LYS A 206 -3.99 17.14 30.03
N THR A 207 -4.35 17.94 31.03
CA THR A 207 -5.25 19.08 30.88
C THR A 207 -4.46 20.40 30.86
N PHE A 208 -4.94 21.36 30.09
CA PHE A 208 -4.26 22.65 29.86
C PHE A 208 -5.13 23.85 30.22
N GLN A 209 -6.44 23.73 30.04
CA GLN A 209 -7.42 24.77 30.35
C GLN A 209 -8.69 24.12 30.88
N GLU A 210 -9.48 24.89 31.62
CA GLU A 210 -10.80 24.50 32.11
C GLU A 210 -11.80 25.62 31.80
N ASN A 211 -12.96 25.27 31.25
CA ASN A 211 -14.05 26.18 30.99
C ASN A 211 -15.38 25.46 31.26
N ASP A 212 -16.19 25.94 32.20
CA ASP A 212 -17.51 25.38 32.54
C ASP A 212 -17.52 23.85 32.69
N GLY A 213 -16.55 23.31 33.44
CA GLY A 213 -16.41 21.86 33.67
C GLY A 213 -15.91 21.05 32.47
N HIS A 214 -15.50 21.71 31.39
CA HIS A 214 -14.82 21.09 30.25
C HIS A 214 -13.33 21.37 30.33
N PHE A 215 -12.53 20.33 30.15
CA PHE A 215 -11.07 20.39 30.23
C PHE A 215 -10.47 20.25 28.83
N LEU A 216 -9.68 21.23 28.40
CA LEU A 216 -8.88 21.11 27.20
C LEU A 216 -7.80 20.05 27.45
N THR A 217 -7.96 18.90 26.81
CA THR A 217 -7.21 17.69 27.10
C THR A 217 -6.45 17.22 25.87
N VAL A 218 -5.19 16.86 26.09
CA VAL A 218 -4.35 16.21 25.08
C VAL A 218 -4.08 14.78 25.53
N THR A 219 -4.31 13.84 24.62
CA THR A 219 -3.95 12.43 24.81
C THR A 219 -2.66 12.13 24.06
N TYR A 220 -1.70 11.56 24.78
CA TYR A 220 -0.39 11.18 24.27
C TYR A 220 -0.30 9.66 24.23
N LEU A 221 -0.01 9.11 23.06
CA LEU A 221 0.04 7.67 22.82
C LEU A 221 1.48 7.22 22.58
N LEU A 222 1.86 6.07 23.12
CA LEU A 222 3.17 5.50 22.91
C LEU A 222 3.40 5.24 21.40
N GLY A 223 4.52 5.73 20.87
CA GLY A 223 4.90 5.56 19.47
C GLY A 223 5.11 4.09 19.09
N LYS A 224 4.81 3.74 17.84
CA LYS A 224 5.09 2.39 17.31
C LYS A 224 6.60 2.16 17.21
N GLY A 225 7.05 0.95 17.55
CA GLY A 225 8.45 0.54 17.34
C GLY A 225 9.38 0.73 18.54
N TRP A 226 8.87 1.00 19.75
CA TRP A 226 9.70 0.93 20.95
C TRP A 226 10.07 -0.54 21.25
N GLU A 227 11.35 -0.90 21.08
CA GLU A 227 11.88 -2.26 21.30
C GLU A 227 12.65 -2.41 22.65
N GLY A 228 12.49 -1.47 23.58
CA GLY A 228 13.27 -1.45 24.81
C GLY A 228 14.67 -0.85 24.63
N GLY A 229 15.36 -0.53 25.73
CA GLY A 229 16.73 0.00 25.72
C GLY A 229 16.88 1.49 25.33
N ARG A 230 15.79 2.19 25.00
CA ARG A 230 15.74 3.64 24.79
C ARG A 230 14.63 4.29 25.62
N VAL A 231 14.73 5.61 25.79
CA VAL A 231 13.66 6.40 26.43
C VAL A 231 12.37 6.27 25.60
N PRO A 232 11.20 6.03 26.22
CA PRO A 232 9.93 5.97 25.49
C PRO A 232 9.56 7.30 24.82
N SER A 233 8.97 7.23 23.63
CA SER A 233 8.42 8.38 22.90
C SER A 233 6.91 8.32 22.84
N TYR A 234 6.25 9.42 23.19
CA TYR A 234 4.82 9.56 23.01
C TYR A 234 4.51 10.60 21.93
N HIS A 235 3.48 10.30 21.16
CA HIS A 235 2.96 11.12 20.09
C HIS A 235 1.66 11.76 20.57
N ILE A 236 1.39 12.99 20.15
CA ILE A 236 0.07 13.57 20.33
C ILE A 236 -0.89 12.74 19.49
N LYS A 237 -1.86 12.10 20.13
CA LYS A 237 -2.86 11.28 19.46
C LYS A 237 -4.10 12.08 19.14
N TRP A 238 -4.65 12.79 20.11
CA TRP A 238 -5.74 13.73 19.87
C TRP A 238 -5.78 14.86 20.89
N ILE A 239 -6.41 15.96 20.48
CA ILE A 239 -6.71 17.15 21.27
C ILE A 239 -8.22 17.36 21.25
N THR A 240 -8.83 17.51 22.41
CA THR A 240 -10.27 17.72 22.53
C THR A 240 -10.65 18.31 23.88
N TRP A 241 -11.87 18.81 23.98
CA TRP A 241 -12.48 19.16 25.26
C TRP A 241 -13.11 17.89 25.86
N GLU A 242 -12.90 17.67 27.17
CA GLU A 242 -13.44 16.51 27.88
C GLU A 242 -14.13 16.94 29.19
N THR A 243 -15.27 16.35 29.52
CA THR A 243 -15.95 16.53 30.83
C THR A 243 -15.41 15.57 31.90
N GLN A 244 -14.79 14.46 31.46
CA GLN A 244 -14.27 13.41 32.33
C GLN A 244 -12.89 12.93 31.85
N PRO A 245 -11.83 13.76 31.98
CA PRO A 245 -10.51 13.44 31.44
C PRO A 245 -9.88 12.18 32.04
N GLN A 246 -10.32 11.77 33.23
CA GLN A 246 -9.90 10.52 33.89
C GLN A 246 -10.37 9.24 33.16
N ARG A 247 -11.35 9.36 32.25
CA ARG A 247 -11.74 8.26 31.36
C ARG A 247 -10.94 8.36 30.07
N PHE A 248 -10.47 7.23 29.55
CA PHE A 248 -9.73 7.22 28.29
C PHE A 248 -10.61 7.67 27.10
N ALA A 249 -11.87 7.24 27.08
CA ALA A 249 -12.86 7.58 26.05
C ALA A 249 -14.24 7.87 26.67
N ALA A 250 -15.19 8.28 25.82
CA ALA A 250 -16.55 8.68 26.17
C ALA A 250 -16.68 9.92 27.08
N GLY A 251 -15.56 10.59 27.37
CA GLY A 251 -15.54 11.87 28.08
C GLY A 251 -15.49 13.09 27.15
N GLN A 252 -15.34 12.88 25.84
CA GLN A 252 -15.18 13.95 24.85
C GLN A 252 -16.47 14.75 24.67
N ASP A 253 -16.34 16.07 24.65
CA ASP A 253 -17.46 16.99 24.47
C ASP A 253 -16.96 18.32 23.88
N GLY A 254 -17.18 18.53 22.59
CA GLY A 254 -16.68 19.68 21.83
C GLY A 254 -15.85 19.29 20.60
N LEU A 255 -15.03 20.24 20.13
CA LEU A 255 -14.13 20.04 18.97
C LEU A 255 -13.11 18.93 19.26
N PHE A 256 -12.78 18.17 18.22
CA PHE A 256 -11.85 17.06 18.30
C PHE A 256 -10.91 17.09 17.09
N ILE A 257 -9.61 16.95 17.37
CA ILE A 257 -8.56 16.79 16.37
C ILE A 257 -7.75 15.55 16.71
N GLU A 258 -7.61 14.64 15.76
CA GLU A 258 -6.75 13.47 15.85
C GLU A 258 -5.57 13.62 14.90
N TYR A 259 -4.40 13.24 15.37
CA TYR A 259 -3.18 13.19 14.57
C TYR A 259 -2.87 11.74 14.18
N ASP A 260 -2.26 11.59 13.00
CA ASP A 260 -1.65 10.32 12.61
C ASP A 260 -0.40 10.06 13.47
N VAL A 261 -0.35 8.87 14.05
CA VAL A 261 0.76 8.38 14.90
C VAL A 261 1.66 7.39 14.16
N ASN A 262 1.30 6.99 12.94
CA ASN A 262 2.00 5.97 12.16
C ASN A 262 3.04 6.56 11.20
N CYS A 263 2.86 7.80 10.74
CA CYS A 263 3.72 8.42 9.74
C CYS A 263 4.49 9.62 10.31
N CYS A 264 5.63 9.93 9.70
CA CYS A 264 6.74 10.69 10.27
C CYS A 264 6.50 12.21 10.45
N ARG A 265 5.28 12.71 10.18
CA ARG A 265 4.89 14.11 10.34
C ARG A 265 3.57 14.14 11.07
N GLY A 266 3.44 14.99 12.10
CA GLY A 266 2.24 15.10 12.92
C GLY A 266 1.07 15.70 12.14
N SER A 267 0.55 14.95 11.18
CA SER A 267 -0.49 15.37 10.25
C SER A 267 -1.86 15.13 10.88
N VAL A 268 -2.80 16.05 10.65
CA VAL A 268 -4.17 15.89 11.17
C VAL A 268 -4.85 14.78 10.39
N PHE A 269 -5.18 13.69 11.08
CA PHE A 269 -5.88 12.54 10.54
C PHE A 269 -7.39 12.71 10.56
N ALA A 270 -7.95 13.21 11.67
CA ALA A 270 -9.39 13.40 11.77
C ALA A 270 -9.73 14.71 12.46
N ARG A 271 -10.88 15.26 12.08
CA ARG A 271 -11.48 16.42 12.75
C ARG A 271 -12.99 16.29 12.77
N GLY A 272 -13.59 16.69 13.87
CA GLY A 272 -15.04 16.64 14.04
C GLY A 272 -15.47 17.16 15.40
N GLN A 273 -16.67 16.76 15.80
CA GLN A 273 -17.26 17.16 17.07
C GLN A 273 -17.76 15.94 17.84
N TYR A 274 -17.58 16.00 19.15
CA TYR A 274 -18.26 15.13 20.09
C TYR A 274 -19.33 15.93 20.85
N ALA A 275 -20.42 15.24 21.19
CA ALA A 275 -21.37 15.69 22.19
C ALA A 275 -21.62 14.51 23.14
N GLN A 276 -21.41 14.72 24.44
CA GLN A 276 -21.63 13.69 25.47
C GLN A 276 -20.93 12.35 25.15
N GLY A 277 -19.69 12.41 24.70
CA GLY A 277 -18.87 11.23 24.39
C GLY A 277 -19.18 10.55 23.05
N LYS A 278 -20.12 11.08 22.25
CA LYS A 278 -20.47 10.53 20.93
C LYS A 278 -20.17 11.48 19.79
N ARG A 279 -19.74 10.94 18.65
CA ARG A 279 -19.50 11.72 17.43
C ARG A 279 -20.80 12.31 16.91
N THR A 280 -20.75 13.59 16.59
CA THR A 280 -21.87 14.36 16.03
C THR A 280 -21.38 15.35 14.97
N GLY A 281 -22.28 15.81 14.12
CA GLY A 281 -22.00 16.82 13.11
C GLY A 281 -21.07 16.32 12.01
N GLN A 282 -20.43 17.24 11.29
CA GLN A 282 -19.53 16.93 10.17
C GLN A 282 -18.18 16.41 10.67
N TRP A 283 -17.73 15.32 10.06
CA TRP A 283 -16.45 14.69 10.31
C TRP A 283 -15.64 14.63 9.02
N HIS A 284 -14.35 14.92 9.13
CA HIS A 284 -13.41 14.81 8.04
C HIS A 284 -12.26 13.92 8.47
N TYR A 285 -11.92 12.96 7.63
CA TYR A 285 -10.78 12.07 7.78
C TYR A 285 -9.85 12.25 6.60
N GLU A 286 -8.55 12.30 6.84
CA GLU A 286 -7.52 12.46 5.84
C GLU A 286 -6.27 11.69 6.25
N GLU A 287 -5.98 10.63 5.52
CA GLU A 287 -4.67 10.01 5.54
C GLU A 287 -3.85 10.61 4.39
N PRO A 288 -2.69 11.23 4.67
CA PRO A 288 -1.94 11.95 3.64
C PRO A 288 -1.62 11.07 2.43
N LEU A 289 -1.99 11.56 1.25
CA LEU A 289 -1.71 10.94 -0.05
C LEU A 289 -2.44 9.62 -0.35
N THR A 290 -3.38 9.19 0.50
CA THR A 290 -4.05 7.90 0.31
C THR A 290 -5.58 8.03 0.26
N ILE A 291 -6.19 8.56 1.31
CA ILE A 291 -7.64 8.52 1.51
C ILE A 291 -8.14 9.81 2.15
N ARG A 292 -9.28 10.32 1.66
CA ARG A 292 -10.11 11.32 2.33
C ARG A 292 -11.52 10.80 2.49
N SER A 293 -12.15 11.08 3.61
CA SER A 293 -13.60 10.89 3.75
C SER A 293 -14.25 12.00 4.53
N VAL A 294 -15.49 12.31 4.16
CA VAL A 294 -16.28 13.36 4.80
C VAL A 294 -17.73 12.91 4.89
N GLY A 295 -18.36 13.22 6.03
CA GLY A 295 -19.77 12.99 6.24
C GLY A 295 -20.17 13.28 7.67
N ALA A 296 -21.48 13.19 7.95
CA ALA A 296 -22.01 13.51 9.26
C ALA A 296 -22.19 12.26 10.14
N PHE A 297 -22.05 12.45 11.45
CA PHE A 297 -22.48 11.51 12.47
C PHE A 297 -23.66 12.06 13.27
N VAL A 298 -24.51 11.14 13.71
CA VAL A 298 -25.54 11.35 14.74
C VAL A 298 -25.40 10.20 15.74
N ASP A 299 -25.05 10.50 16.99
CA ASP A 299 -24.83 9.51 18.05
C ASP A 299 -23.92 8.33 17.61
N ASP A 300 -22.73 8.65 17.10
CA ASP A 300 -21.75 7.69 16.56
C ASP A 300 -22.18 6.90 15.31
N LYS A 301 -23.36 7.18 14.76
CA LYS A 301 -23.84 6.57 13.53
C LYS A 301 -23.66 7.53 12.36
N ALA A 302 -22.94 7.09 11.34
CA ALA A 302 -22.81 7.82 10.09
C ALA A 302 -24.22 7.99 9.47
N GLU A 303 -24.56 9.23 9.12
CA GLU A 303 -25.90 9.61 8.68
C GLU A 303 -25.80 10.64 7.56
N GLY A 304 -26.73 10.60 6.61
CA GLY A 304 -26.79 11.56 5.52
C GLY A 304 -25.75 11.31 4.43
N PRO A 305 -25.40 12.34 3.63
CA PRO A 305 -24.44 12.19 2.53
C PRO A 305 -23.03 11.94 3.06
N TRP A 306 -22.35 10.99 2.43
CA TRP A 306 -20.96 10.63 2.71
C TRP A 306 -20.18 10.53 1.42
N THR A 307 -18.94 10.99 1.47
CA THR A 307 -17.97 10.87 0.38
C THR A 307 -16.73 10.14 0.87
N TYR A 308 -16.28 9.14 0.11
CA TYR A 308 -14.99 8.47 0.30
C TYR A 308 -14.17 8.65 -0.97
N ALA A 309 -12.99 9.22 -0.87
CA ALA A 309 -12.08 9.49 -1.97
C ALA A 309 -10.74 8.79 -1.74
N SER A 310 -10.28 8.06 -2.74
CA SER A 310 -8.96 7.44 -2.79
C SER A 310 -8.26 7.77 -4.10
N GLY A 311 -7.04 7.29 -4.30
CA GLY A 311 -6.37 7.37 -5.61
C GLY A 311 -7.07 6.56 -6.73
N GLU A 312 -7.91 5.57 -6.38
CA GLU A 312 -8.60 4.73 -7.37
C GLU A 312 -9.96 5.30 -7.76
N GLU A 313 -10.79 5.62 -6.77
CA GLU A 313 -12.17 6.08 -7.00
C GLU A 313 -12.62 7.06 -5.91
N THR A 314 -13.59 7.90 -6.29
CA THR A 314 -14.36 8.72 -5.37
C THR A 314 -15.80 8.22 -5.36
N THR A 315 -16.27 7.75 -4.21
CA THR A 315 -17.65 7.27 -4.03
C THR A 315 -18.45 8.25 -3.19
N THR A 316 -19.70 8.50 -3.54
CA THR A 316 -20.60 9.38 -2.77
C THR A 316 -22.01 8.81 -2.74
N GLY A 317 -22.60 8.76 -1.55
CA GLY A 317 -23.96 8.26 -1.38
C GLY A 317 -24.49 8.51 0.02
N MET A 318 -25.59 7.83 0.36
CA MET A 318 -26.30 8.05 1.61
C MET A 318 -25.96 6.97 2.64
N MET A 319 -25.65 7.42 3.84
CA MET A 319 -25.55 6.60 5.05
C MET A 319 -26.83 6.74 5.88
N GLN A 320 -27.32 5.64 6.40
CA GLN A 320 -28.42 5.61 7.36
C GLN A 320 -28.04 4.69 8.52
N ARG A 321 -27.99 5.23 9.74
CA ARG A 321 -27.63 4.53 10.97
C ARG A 321 -26.30 3.76 10.87
N GLY A 322 -25.33 4.32 10.18
CA GLY A 322 -24.00 3.73 10.00
C GLY A 322 -23.88 2.77 8.82
N GLN A 323 -24.89 2.67 7.96
CA GLN A 323 -24.90 1.74 6.83
C GLN A 323 -25.18 2.44 5.51
N ARG A 324 -24.50 2.03 4.44
CA ARG A 324 -24.75 2.49 3.08
C ARG A 324 -26.13 2.08 2.61
N THR A 325 -26.86 3.03 2.03
CA THR A 325 -28.18 2.80 1.45
C THR A 325 -28.37 3.59 0.17
N GLY A 326 -29.22 3.06 -0.71
CA GLY A 326 -29.56 3.69 -1.98
C GLY A 326 -28.39 3.66 -2.96
N ARG A 327 -28.44 4.60 -3.91
CA ARG A 327 -27.43 4.71 -4.97
C ARG A 327 -26.20 5.47 -4.47
N TRP A 328 -25.04 4.90 -4.73
CA TRP A 328 -23.71 5.45 -4.46
C TRP A 328 -23.03 5.71 -5.79
N GLU A 329 -22.85 6.98 -6.14
CA GLU A 329 -22.12 7.38 -7.34
C GLU A 329 -20.64 7.04 -7.17
N VAL A 330 -20.02 6.65 -8.28
CA VAL A 330 -18.60 6.32 -8.38
C VAL A 330 -18.02 7.20 -9.47
N ASN A 331 -16.98 7.94 -9.13
CA ASN A 331 -16.22 8.81 -10.01
C ASN A 331 -14.74 8.42 -9.95
N PRO A 332 -13.92 8.90 -10.90
CA PRO A 332 -12.48 8.66 -10.85
C PRO A 332 -11.89 9.14 -9.52
N GLY A 333 -10.83 8.45 -9.09
CA GLY A 333 -10.08 8.81 -7.89
C GLY A 333 -9.40 10.16 -7.99
N VAL A 334 -8.85 10.60 -6.87
CA VAL A 334 -8.10 11.84 -6.72
C VAL A 334 -6.83 11.79 -7.59
N ASP A 335 -6.71 12.74 -8.52
CA ASP A 335 -5.65 12.77 -9.53
C ASP A 335 -4.25 12.74 -8.91
N GLU A 336 -4.07 13.43 -7.78
CA GLU A 336 -2.80 13.54 -7.07
C GLU A 336 -2.27 12.22 -6.52
N TRP A 337 -3.14 11.22 -6.33
CA TRP A 337 -2.82 9.94 -5.68
C TRP A 337 -3.02 8.74 -6.59
N ARG A 338 -3.44 8.96 -7.84
CA ARG A 338 -3.79 7.89 -8.76
C ARG A 338 -2.54 7.24 -9.36
N ASP A 339 -2.46 5.93 -9.25
CA ASP A 339 -1.43 5.12 -9.92
C ASP A 339 -1.58 5.23 -11.45
N GLU A 340 -0.44 5.36 -12.17
CA GLU A 340 -0.41 5.32 -13.62
C GLU A 340 -0.99 3.99 -14.13
N GLY A 341 -2.02 4.07 -15.00
CA GLY A 341 -2.62 2.89 -15.63
C GLY A 341 -3.83 2.30 -14.90
N LYS A 342 -4.27 2.85 -13.77
CA LYS A 342 -5.58 2.47 -13.18
C LYS A 342 -6.74 3.14 -13.91
N GLY A 343 -7.84 2.40 -14.04
CA GLY A 343 -8.99 2.80 -14.85
C GLY A 343 -9.75 3.97 -14.24
N ASN A 344 -10.05 4.99 -15.05
CA ASN A 344 -10.90 6.13 -14.71
C ASN A 344 -12.38 5.75 -14.73
N TYR A 345 -12.78 4.84 -13.84
CA TYR A 345 -14.14 4.35 -13.80
C TYR A 345 -15.11 5.41 -13.27
N GLN A 346 -16.26 5.49 -13.93
CA GLN A 346 -17.44 6.23 -13.50
C GLN A 346 -18.62 5.26 -13.40
N GLY A 347 -19.64 5.58 -12.62
CA GLY A 347 -20.86 4.80 -12.55
C GLY A 347 -21.49 4.86 -11.17
N PHE A 348 -22.05 3.76 -10.71
CA PHE A 348 -22.68 3.69 -9.41
C PHE A 348 -22.84 2.26 -8.93
N ASP A 349 -23.05 2.12 -7.62
CA ASP A 349 -23.56 0.91 -6.98
C ASP A 349 -24.84 1.22 -6.21
N THR A 350 -25.70 0.23 -6.03
CA THR A 350 -26.87 0.35 -5.16
C THR A 350 -26.70 -0.52 -3.93
N TYR A 351 -26.93 0.05 -2.76
CA TYR A 351 -26.78 -0.61 -1.48
C TYR A 351 -28.10 -0.68 -0.70
N LEU A 352 -28.29 -1.80 -0.01
CA LEU A 352 -29.28 -1.97 1.05
C LEU A 352 -28.57 -2.49 2.30
N LYS A 353 -28.41 -1.61 3.31
CA LYS A 353 -27.74 -1.93 4.58
C LYS A 353 -26.34 -2.51 4.36
N ASP A 354 -25.48 -1.76 3.68
CA ASP A 354 -24.11 -2.11 3.29
C ASP A 354 -23.94 -3.25 2.29
N ARG A 355 -25.02 -3.92 1.89
CA ARG A 355 -25.00 -5.00 0.91
C ARG A 355 -25.36 -4.47 -0.46
N LEU A 356 -24.63 -4.87 -1.50
CA LEU A 356 -25.00 -4.58 -2.89
C LEU A 356 -26.37 -5.20 -3.18
N ASP A 357 -27.34 -4.35 -3.51
CA ASP A 357 -28.71 -4.77 -3.77
C ASP A 357 -29.38 -3.72 -4.67
N GLY A 358 -29.72 -4.12 -5.89
CA GLY A 358 -30.17 -3.23 -6.95
C GLY A 358 -29.14 -3.08 -8.09
N PRO A 359 -29.35 -2.10 -8.99
CA PRO A 359 -28.52 -1.92 -10.17
C PRO A 359 -27.10 -1.41 -9.82
N SER A 360 -26.12 -1.87 -10.60
CA SER A 360 -24.74 -1.38 -10.57
C SER A 360 -24.20 -1.20 -11.99
N GLU A 361 -23.29 -0.24 -12.15
CA GLU A 361 -22.67 0.07 -13.43
C GLU A 361 -21.25 0.62 -13.23
N ARG A 362 -20.33 0.30 -14.15
CA ARG A 362 -19.12 1.09 -14.40
C ARG A 362 -18.87 1.33 -15.88
N ARG A 363 -18.29 2.49 -16.16
CA ARG A 363 -17.96 3.00 -17.48
C ARG A 363 -16.59 3.68 -17.49
N VAL A 364 -16.01 3.77 -18.68
CA VAL A 364 -14.87 4.66 -18.97
C VAL A 364 -15.29 5.54 -20.14
N GLY A 365 -15.43 6.85 -19.89
CA GLY A 365 -16.13 7.74 -20.82
C GLY A 365 -17.55 7.25 -21.07
N ASP A 366 -17.95 7.16 -22.34
CA ASP A 366 -19.29 6.69 -22.72
C ASP A 366 -19.42 5.16 -22.79
N VAL A 367 -18.32 4.42 -22.67
CA VAL A 367 -18.28 2.97 -22.83
C VAL A 367 -18.63 2.29 -21.52
N VAL A 368 -19.70 1.48 -21.51
CA VAL A 368 -20.05 0.64 -20.37
C VAL A 368 -19.14 -0.58 -20.33
N HIS A 369 -18.41 -0.73 -19.22
CA HIS A 369 -17.57 -1.89 -18.97
C HIS A 369 -18.36 -3.00 -18.27
N TRP A 370 -19.15 -2.65 -17.25
CA TRP A 370 -20.07 -3.60 -16.66
C TRP A 370 -21.37 -2.94 -16.24
N ARG A 371 -22.46 -3.70 -16.36
CA ARG A 371 -23.79 -3.30 -15.89
C ARG A 371 -24.59 -4.54 -15.56
N GLY A 372 -25.27 -4.51 -14.41
CA GLY A 372 -26.23 -5.53 -14.06
C GLY A 372 -26.92 -5.21 -12.75
N GLN A 373 -27.47 -6.23 -12.11
CA GLN A 373 -28.16 -6.11 -10.83
C GLN A 373 -27.57 -7.07 -9.82
N TYR A 374 -27.46 -6.59 -8.58
CA TYR A 374 -27.20 -7.41 -7.41
C TYR A 374 -28.50 -7.69 -6.67
N VAL A 375 -28.63 -8.90 -6.13
CA VAL A 375 -29.64 -9.26 -5.14
C VAL A 375 -28.92 -9.92 -3.99
N ASN A 376 -29.03 -9.37 -2.78
CA ASN A 376 -28.31 -9.85 -1.61
C ASN A 376 -26.79 -10.04 -1.83
N GLY A 377 -26.16 -9.09 -2.50
CA GLY A 377 -24.71 -9.08 -2.74
C GLY A 377 -24.25 -9.97 -3.90
N LYS A 378 -25.18 -10.66 -4.57
CA LYS A 378 -24.87 -11.59 -5.66
C LYS A 378 -25.40 -11.09 -6.99
N LYS A 379 -24.65 -11.27 -8.07
CA LYS A 379 -25.07 -10.99 -9.44
C LYS A 379 -26.33 -11.78 -9.76
N GLN A 380 -27.33 -11.06 -10.29
CA GLN A 380 -28.62 -11.60 -10.67
C GLN A 380 -29.06 -11.00 -12.01
N GLY A 381 -29.70 -11.80 -12.85
CA GLY A 381 -30.27 -11.34 -14.11
C GLY A 381 -29.21 -11.11 -15.18
N GLN A 382 -29.54 -10.29 -16.18
CA GLN A 382 -28.65 -9.99 -17.30
C GLN A 382 -27.49 -9.08 -16.86
N TRP A 383 -26.28 -9.49 -17.20
CA TRP A 383 -25.06 -8.74 -17.00
C TRP A 383 -24.35 -8.46 -18.31
N LEU A 384 -23.96 -7.21 -18.50
CA LEU A 384 -22.96 -6.81 -19.48
C LEU A 384 -21.59 -6.80 -18.79
N GLU A 385 -20.58 -7.41 -19.40
CA GLU A 385 -19.20 -7.43 -18.91
C GLU A 385 -18.22 -7.17 -20.08
N PRO A 386 -16.94 -6.84 -19.78
CA PRO A 386 -15.95 -6.66 -20.84
C PRO A 386 -15.77 -7.97 -21.63
N GLY A 387 -15.92 -7.89 -22.95
CA GLY A 387 -15.79 -9.05 -23.83
C GLY A 387 -16.97 -10.01 -23.81
N GLY A 388 -18.08 -9.72 -23.13
CA GLY A 388 -19.27 -10.57 -23.20
C GLY A 388 -20.25 -10.39 -22.06
N GLY A 389 -21.45 -10.95 -22.20
CA GLY A 389 -22.51 -10.83 -21.19
C GLY A 389 -23.52 -11.96 -21.28
N GLY A 390 -24.28 -12.12 -20.21
CA GLY A 390 -25.32 -13.14 -20.10
C GLY A 390 -26.00 -13.12 -18.73
N ASN A 391 -26.80 -14.14 -18.48
CA ASN A 391 -27.60 -14.20 -17.27
C ASN A 391 -26.82 -14.82 -16.09
N TYR A 392 -27.03 -14.26 -14.91
CA TYR A 392 -26.58 -14.77 -13.62
C TYR A 392 -27.77 -15.16 -12.73
N VAL A 393 -27.61 -16.23 -11.98
CA VAL A 393 -28.47 -16.60 -10.86
C VAL A 393 -27.58 -16.84 -9.65
N ASN A 394 -27.62 -15.95 -8.66
CA ASN A 394 -26.77 -16.02 -7.46
C ASN A 394 -25.27 -16.19 -7.77
N ASP A 395 -24.71 -15.32 -8.61
CA ASP A 395 -23.32 -15.37 -9.12
C ASP A 395 -22.97 -16.53 -10.06
N VAL A 396 -23.92 -17.45 -10.33
CA VAL A 396 -23.71 -18.56 -11.26
C VAL A 396 -24.20 -18.19 -12.66
N LYS A 397 -23.34 -18.35 -13.66
CA LYS A 397 -23.70 -18.12 -15.07
C LYS A 397 -24.76 -19.14 -15.51
N GLN A 398 -25.85 -18.66 -16.10
CA GLN A 398 -26.98 -19.46 -16.55
C GLN A 398 -27.49 -18.97 -17.91
N GLY A 399 -28.11 -19.86 -18.69
CA GLY A 399 -28.75 -19.53 -19.95
C GLY A 399 -27.77 -19.07 -21.04
N PRO A 400 -28.24 -18.35 -22.08
CA PRO A 400 -27.40 -17.93 -23.18
C PRO A 400 -26.39 -16.85 -22.75
N TRP A 401 -25.16 -17.02 -23.21
CA TRP A 401 -24.04 -16.12 -22.98
C TRP A 401 -23.40 -15.75 -24.31
N LYS A 402 -23.22 -14.45 -24.54
CA LYS A 402 -22.52 -13.93 -25.72
C LYS A 402 -21.12 -13.47 -25.33
N LYS A 403 -20.09 -13.91 -26.04
CA LYS A 403 -18.69 -13.60 -25.77
C LYS A 403 -17.98 -13.16 -27.04
N ALA A 404 -17.22 -12.07 -27.01
CA ALA A 404 -16.39 -11.65 -28.13
C ALA A 404 -15.16 -12.56 -28.27
N THR A 405 -14.74 -12.79 -29.51
CA THR A 405 -13.51 -13.53 -29.83
C THR A 405 -12.37 -12.55 -30.19
N PRO A 406 -11.09 -12.91 -30.00
CA PRO A 406 -9.96 -12.00 -30.25
C PRO A 406 -9.84 -11.47 -31.69
N ASP A 407 -10.40 -12.19 -32.65
CA ASP A 407 -10.47 -11.86 -34.07
C ASP A 407 -11.66 -10.96 -34.45
N GLY A 408 -12.42 -10.47 -33.46
CA GLY A 408 -13.54 -9.55 -33.67
C GLY A 408 -14.89 -10.22 -33.93
N GLY A 409 -14.94 -11.55 -33.91
CA GLY A 409 -16.18 -12.33 -33.93
C GLY A 409 -16.86 -12.43 -32.57
N TRP A 410 -17.83 -13.34 -32.47
CA TRP A 410 -18.47 -13.68 -31.19
C TRP A 410 -18.92 -15.12 -31.12
N GLN A 411 -18.96 -15.64 -29.90
CA GLN A 411 -19.53 -16.92 -29.54
C GLN A 411 -20.85 -16.71 -28.79
N VAL A 412 -21.83 -17.58 -29.03
CA VAL A 412 -23.02 -17.73 -28.21
C VAL A 412 -23.01 -19.14 -27.64
N LEU A 413 -23.07 -19.29 -26.33
CA LEU A 413 -23.17 -20.60 -25.68
C LEU A 413 -24.21 -20.62 -24.58
N THR A 414 -24.76 -21.80 -24.29
CA THR A 414 -25.65 -21.99 -23.14
C THR A 414 -24.84 -22.40 -21.93
N MET A 415 -25.08 -21.71 -20.81
CA MET A 415 -24.47 -21.98 -19.51
C MET A 415 -25.50 -22.68 -18.60
N VAL A 416 -25.11 -23.77 -17.96
CA VAL A 416 -25.87 -24.43 -16.90
C VAL A 416 -24.93 -24.65 -15.73
N ASP A 417 -25.31 -24.12 -14.57
CA ASP A 417 -24.52 -24.19 -13.33
C ASP A 417 -23.07 -23.75 -13.48
N GLY A 418 -22.86 -22.67 -14.25
CA GLY A 418 -21.55 -22.08 -14.47
C GLY A 418 -20.69 -22.81 -15.51
N LYS A 419 -21.19 -23.86 -16.15
CA LYS A 419 -20.48 -24.61 -17.20
C LYS A 419 -21.19 -24.53 -18.55
N PRO A 420 -20.47 -24.56 -19.68
CA PRO A 420 -21.09 -24.76 -20.99
C PRO A 420 -21.87 -26.07 -21.03
N ASP A 421 -23.15 -26.01 -21.38
CA ASP A 421 -24.01 -27.18 -21.56
C ASP A 421 -25.05 -26.89 -22.65
N GLY A 422 -25.05 -27.69 -23.71
CA GLY A 422 -25.79 -27.46 -24.94
C GLY A 422 -24.93 -26.92 -26.07
N ARG A 423 -25.58 -26.21 -26.99
CA ARG A 423 -24.99 -25.75 -28.26
C ARG A 423 -24.16 -24.48 -28.08
N LEU A 424 -22.97 -24.46 -28.67
CA LEU A 424 -22.13 -23.28 -28.87
C LEU A 424 -22.08 -22.95 -30.35
N GLU A 425 -22.22 -21.67 -30.68
CA GLU A 425 -22.10 -21.15 -32.05
C GLU A 425 -21.07 -20.02 -32.07
N GLN A 426 -20.09 -20.11 -32.97
CA GLN A 426 -19.12 -19.04 -33.21
C GLN A 426 -19.39 -18.39 -34.56
N TYR A 427 -19.33 -17.07 -34.56
CA TYR A 427 -19.50 -16.23 -35.73
C TYR A 427 -18.25 -15.38 -35.94
N ALA A 428 -17.85 -15.24 -37.19
CA ALA A 428 -16.85 -14.27 -37.62
C ALA A 428 -17.33 -12.83 -37.37
N GLY A 429 -16.42 -11.85 -37.44
CA GLY A 429 -16.75 -10.42 -37.28
C GLY A 429 -17.75 -9.88 -38.31
N ASN A 430 -17.91 -10.55 -39.46
CA ASN A 430 -18.91 -10.24 -40.49
C ASN A 430 -20.28 -10.92 -40.24
N GLY A 431 -20.42 -11.69 -39.15
CA GLY A 431 -21.64 -12.42 -38.78
C GLY A 431 -21.81 -13.80 -39.42
N GLN A 432 -20.83 -14.28 -40.17
CA GLN A 432 -20.87 -15.63 -40.75
C GLN A 432 -20.60 -16.69 -39.69
N LEU A 433 -21.41 -17.75 -39.68
CA LEU A 433 -21.21 -18.90 -38.79
C LEU A 433 -19.94 -19.66 -39.19
N GLU A 434 -19.03 -19.85 -38.26
CA GLU A 434 -17.75 -20.54 -38.47
C GLU A 434 -17.71 -21.92 -37.82
N LEU A 435 -18.40 -22.07 -36.68
CA LEU A 435 -18.30 -23.26 -35.83
C LEU A 435 -19.59 -23.48 -35.05
N ILE A 436 -20.03 -24.72 -35.00
CA ILE A 436 -21.02 -25.23 -34.06
C ILE A 436 -20.36 -26.33 -33.25
N GLU A 437 -20.53 -26.28 -31.94
CA GLU A 437 -20.10 -27.32 -30.99
C GLU A 437 -21.25 -27.67 -30.06
N HIS A 438 -21.19 -28.86 -29.45
CA HIS A 438 -22.13 -29.28 -28.41
C HIS A 438 -21.35 -29.69 -27.17
N TYR A 439 -21.84 -29.23 -26.03
CA TYR A 439 -21.23 -29.46 -24.73
C TYR A 439 -22.21 -30.16 -23.80
N ARG A 440 -21.67 -30.94 -22.86
CA ARG A 440 -22.39 -31.42 -21.68
C ARG A 440 -21.48 -31.23 -20.48
N LEU A 441 -21.96 -30.52 -19.45
CA LEU A 441 -21.20 -30.24 -18.22
C LEU A 441 -19.77 -29.70 -18.45
N GLY A 442 -19.58 -28.91 -19.51
CA GLY A 442 -18.32 -28.27 -19.87
C GLY A 442 -17.40 -29.08 -20.79
N GLU A 443 -17.78 -30.31 -21.18
CA GLU A 443 -17.00 -31.14 -22.11
C GLU A 443 -17.69 -31.23 -23.48
N LEU A 444 -16.92 -31.29 -24.56
CA LEU A 444 -17.45 -31.54 -25.91
C LEU A 444 -18.17 -32.91 -25.94
N ASP A 445 -19.48 -32.87 -26.18
CA ASP A 445 -20.36 -34.04 -26.21
C ASP A 445 -21.49 -33.79 -27.20
N GLY A 446 -21.44 -34.50 -28.34
CA GLY A 446 -22.33 -34.32 -29.47
C GLY A 446 -21.60 -33.91 -30.76
N PRO A 447 -22.34 -33.43 -31.77
CA PRO A 447 -21.77 -33.07 -33.06
C PRO A 447 -20.99 -31.75 -33.02
N MET A 448 -19.95 -31.68 -33.83
CA MET A 448 -19.15 -30.48 -34.11
C MET A 448 -19.14 -30.25 -35.61
N GLU A 449 -19.40 -29.02 -36.04
CA GLU A 449 -19.37 -28.60 -37.45
C GLU A 449 -18.57 -27.32 -37.60
N SER A 450 -17.73 -27.20 -38.63
CA SER A 450 -17.15 -25.90 -39.00
C SER A 450 -17.36 -25.60 -40.46
N PHE A 451 -17.33 -24.31 -40.80
CA PHE A 451 -17.68 -23.79 -42.12
C PHE A 451 -16.54 -22.97 -42.71
N TYR A 452 -16.44 -22.97 -44.03
CA TYR A 452 -15.59 -22.08 -44.79
C TYR A 452 -16.18 -20.66 -44.85
N PRO A 453 -15.38 -19.63 -45.22
CA PRO A 453 -15.86 -18.26 -45.39
C PRO A 453 -16.91 -18.07 -46.51
N ASP A 454 -17.23 -19.08 -47.30
CA ASP A 454 -18.35 -19.08 -48.26
C ASP A 454 -19.61 -19.77 -47.71
N GLY A 455 -19.56 -20.25 -46.46
CA GLY A 455 -20.64 -20.96 -45.77
C GLY A 455 -20.69 -22.46 -46.05
N LYS A 456 -19.81 -22.99 -46.91
CA LYS A 456 -19.76 -24.44 -47.15
C LYS A 456 -19.19 -25.17 -45.95
N ARG A 457 -19.67 -26.39 -45.71
CA ARG A 457 -19.17 -27.22 -44.62
C ARG A 457 -17.70 -27.56 -44.86
N ARG A 458 -16.87 -27.26 -43.87
CA ARG A 458 -15.45 -27.59 -43.84
C ARG A 458 -15.21 -28.89 -43.08
N TYR A 459 -15.86 -29.05 -41.94
CA TYR A 459 -15.64 -30.17 -41.02
C TYR A 459 -16.96 -30.63 -40.40
N GLN A 460 -17.05 -31.92 -40.12
CA GLN A 460 -18.07 -32.52 -39.29
C GLN A 460 -17.44 -33.64 -38.45
N GLY A 461 -17.74 -33.69 -37.15
CA GLY A 461 -17.26 -34.74 -36.27
C GLY A 461 -18.23 -34.98 -35.12
N THR A 462 -18.16 -36.15 -34.48
CA THR A 462 -18.93 -36.44 -33.26
C THR A 462 -17.98 -36.67 -32.08
N PHE A 463 -18.34 -36.13 -30.91
CA PHE A 463 -17.57 -36.21 -29.67
C PHE A 463 -18.40 -36.81 -28.55
N ALA A 464 -17.76 -37.52 -27.63
CA ALA A 464 -18.31 -37.97 -26.36
C ALA A 464 -17.27 -37.81 -25.26
N ASN A 465 -17.63 -37.13 -24.16
CA ASN A 465 -16.72 -36.82 -23.04
C ASN A 465 -15.36 -36.25 -23.51
N GLY A 466 -15.39 -35.27 -24.42
CA GLY A 466 -14.21 -34.59 -24.94
C GLY A 466 -13.37 -35.38 -25.95
N LYS A 467 -13.77 -36.60 -26.33
CA LYS A 467 -13.04 -37.45 -27.29
C LYS A 467 -13.86 -37.68 -28.55
N ARG A 468 -13.20 -37.78 -29.70
CA ARG A 468 -13.86 -38.19 -30.96
C ARG A 468 -14.51 -39.57 -30.78
N ASP A 469 -15.80 -39.68 -31.09
CA ASP A 469 -16.57 -40.91 -30.96
C ASP A 469 -17.65 -40.93 -32.06
N GLY A 470 -17.40 -41.67 -33.14
CA GLY A 470 -18.19 -41.67 -34.36
C GLY A 470 -17.42 -41.21 -35.60
N GLU A 471 -18.16 -40.72 -36.59
CA GLU A 471 -17.62 -40.27 -37.88
C GLU A 471 -16.92 -38.90 -37.75
N GLU A 472 -15.84 -38.73 -38.52
CA GLU A 472 -15.12 -37.48 -38.72
C GLU A 472 -14.87 -37.25 -40.21
N ILE A 473 -15.38 -36.15 -40.74
CA ILE A 473 -15.32 -35.80 -42.15
C ILE A 473 -14.72 -34.40 -42.29
N LEU A 474 -13.70 -34.28 -43.15
CA LEU A 474 -13.15 -32.99 -43.57
C LEU A 474 -13.39 -32.85 -45.08
N PHE A 475 -13.92 -31.72 -45.51
CA PHE A 475 -14.23 -31.41 -46.90
C PHE A 475 -13.16 -30.48 -47.50
N TYR A 476 -13.01 -30.51 -48.82
CA TYR A 476 -12.26 -29.48 -49.54
C TYR A 476 -13.07 -28.18 -49.69
N PRO A 477 -12.43 -27.01 -49.93
CA PRO A 477 -13.13 -25.73 -50.11
C PRO A 477 -14.13 -25.67 -51.28
N ASP A 478 -13.98 -26.53 -52.29
CA ASP A 478 -14.90 -26.62 -53.42
C ASP A 478 -16.24 -27.29 -53.06
N GLY A 479 -16.30 -28.06 -51.96
CA GLY A 479 -17.53 -28.33 -51.21
C GLY A 479 -18.19 -29.69 -51.37
N ASP A 480 -17.75 -30.51 -52.33
CA ASP A 480 -18.48 -31.74 -52.69
C ASP A 480 -17.71 -33.04 -52.39
N VAL A 481 -16.39 -32.96 -52.20
CA VAL A 481 -15.52 -34.13 -51.97
C VAL A 481 -14.94 -34.10 -50.54
N PRO A 482 -15.14 -35.16 -49.74
CA PRO A 482 -14.42 -35.33 -48.48
C PRO A 482 -12.91 -35.51 -48.72
N GLN A 483 -12.09 -34.59 -48.22
CA GLN A 483 -10.65 -34.78 -48.11
C GLN A 483 -10.33 -36.04 -47.30
N PHE A 484 -11.03 -36.25 -46.19
CA PHE A 484 -11.04 -37.54 -45.50
C PHE A 484 -12.38 -37.82 -44.82
N HIS A 485 -12.65 -39.10 -44.63
CA HIS A 485 -13.68 -39.65 -43.77
C HIS A 485 -13.05 -40.71 -42.88
N ARG A 486 -13.09 -40.52 -41.56
CA ARG A 486 -12.46 -41.38 -40.56
C ARG A 486 -13.47 -41.79 -39.51
N ASN A 487 -13.28 -42.96 -38.92
CA ASN A 487 -14.12 -43.47 -37.86
C ASN A 487 -13.35 -43.62 -36.56
N TRP A 488 -13.98 -43.18 -35.47
CA TRP A 488 -13.40 -43.11 -34.14
C TRP A 488 -14.29 -43.82 -33.13
N ARG A 489 -13.66 -44.43 -32.10
CA ARG A 489 -14.36 -44.94 -30.93
C ARG A 489 -13.61 -44.53 -29.68
N LYS A 490 -14.23 -43.73 -28.80
CA LYS A 490 -13.60 -43.24 -27.55
C LYS A 490 -12.19 -42.64 -27.76
N GLY A 491 -11.98 -41.93 -28.87
CA GLY A 491 -10.73 -41.26 -29.23
C GLY A 491 -9.69 -42.11 -29.95
N VAL A 492 -9.96 -43.39 -30.23
CA VAL A 492 -9.06 -44.24 -31.03
C VAL A 492 -9.66 -44.54 -32.41
N PRO A 493 -8.85 -44.66 -33.49
CA PRO A 493 -9.34 -45.05 -34.81
C PRO A 493 -10.03 -46.43 -34.76
N HIS A 494 -11.22 -46.55 -35.32
CA HIS A 494 -11.99 -47.80 -35.35
C HIS A 494 -12.97 -47.78 -36.53
N GLY A 495 -12.84 -48.71 -37.47
CA GLY A 495 -13.57 -48.74 -38.73
C GLY A 495 -12.70 -48.39 -39.92
N VAL A 496 -13.35 -48.10 -41.06
CA VAL A 496 -12.69 -47.75 -42.32
C VAL A 496 -12.39 -46.25 -42.34
N ASN A 497 -11.17 -45.90 -42.74
CA ASN A 497 -10.72 -44.53 -42.98
C ASN A 497 -10.40 -44.37 -44.46
N ILE A 498 -10.94 -43.32 -45.07
CA ILE A 498 -10.86 -43.02 -46.49
C ILE A 498 -10.31 -41.60 -46.65
N GLU A 499 -9.34 -41.40 -47.54
CA GLU A 499 -8.87 -40.10 -47.99
C GLU A 499 -9.04 -40.00 -49.49
N HIS A 500 -9.47 -38.84 -50.00
CA HIS A 500 -9.60 -38.59 -51.43
C HIS A 500 -8.61 -37.51 -51.86
N PHE A 501 -8.30 -37.48 -53.15
CA PHE A 501 -7.75 -36.32 -53.83
C PHE A 501 -8.88 -35.31 -54.10
N GLN A 502 -8.50 -34.06 -54.41
CA GLN A 502 -9.46 -33.00 -54.72
C GLN A 502 -10.31 -33.31 -55.97
N ASN A 503 -9.81 -34.13 -56.89
CA ASN A 503 -10.56 -34.60 -58.06
C ASN A 503 -11.59 -35.72 -57.75
N GLY A 504 -11.77 -36.08 -56.46
CA GLY A 504 -12.69 -37.13 -56.02
C GLY A 504 -12.12 -38.55 -56.06
N MET A 505 -10.95 -38.76 -56.66
CA MET A 505 -10.34 -40.09 -56.70
C MET A 505 -9.83 -40.52 -55.32
N LEU A 506 -9.92 -41.82 -55.03
CA LEU A 506 -9.42 -42.39 -53.79
C LEU A 506 -7.91 -42.15 -53.70
N LYS A 507 -7.44 -41.62 -52.57
CA LYS A 507 -6.02 -41.40 -52.28
C LYS A 507 -5.48 -42.49 -51.37
N HIS A 508 -6.24 -42.82 -50.32
CA HIS A 508 -5.83 -43.81 -49.34
C HIS A 508 -7.05 -44.43 -48.67
N ILE A 509 -7.01 -45.74 -48.42
CA ILE A 509 -7.98 -46.44 -47.60
C ILE A 509 -7.24 -47.29 -46.57
N SER A 510 -7.70 -47.26 -45.32
CA SER A 510 -7.15 -48.04 -44.21
C SER A 510 -8.28 -48.51 -43.30
N SER A 511 -8.09 -49.62 -42.59
CA SER A 511 -9.07 -50.08 -41.59
C SER A 511 -8.41 -50.34 -40.24
N TYR A 512 -9.13 -50.00 -39.17
CA TYR A 512 -8.64 -50.12 -37.81
C TYR A 512 -9.65 -50.81 -36.91
N ASP A 513 -9.17 -51.61 -35.96
CA ASP A 513 -9.95 -52.06 -34.82
C ASP A 513 -9.29 -51.60 -33.53
N MET A 514 -9.92 -50.64 -32.83
CA MET A 514 -9.43 -50.09 -31.56
C MET A 514 -7.97 -49.61 -31.65
N GLY A 515 -7.65 -48.90 -32.74
CA GLY A 515 -6.32 -48.35 -33.04
C GLY A 515 -5.35 -49.32 -33.70
N LYS A 516 -5.66 -50.61 -33.79
CA LYS A 516 -4.82 -51.60 -34.49
C LYS A 516 -5.18 -51.66 -35.96
N LYS A 517 -4.19 -51.67 -36.85
CA LYS A 517 -4.40 -51.88 -38.29
C LYS A 517 -5.04 -53.24 -38.53
N THR A 518 -6.06 -53.30 -39.39
CA THR A 518 -6.76 -54.52 -39.78
C THR A 518 -7.13 -54.42 -41.26
N GLY A 519 -7.27 -55.54 -41.97
CA GLY A 519 -7.77 -55.52 -43.34
C GLY A 519 -6.81 -54.85 -44.32
N ARG A 520 -7.36 -54.24 -45.39
CA ARG A 520 -6.56 -53.69 -46.48
C ARG A 520 -6.16 -52.24 -46.25
N PHE A 521 -4.90 -51.95 -46.52
CA PHE A 521 -4.33 -50.61 -46.61
C PHE A 521 -3.91 -50.41 -48.05
N GLN A 522 -4.52 -49.46 -48.75
CA GLN A 522 -4.23 -49.19 -50.15
C GLN A 522 -3.95 -47.70 -50.34
N SER A 523 -2.91 -47.38 -51.11
CA SER A 523 -2.55 -46.02 -51.52
C SER A 523 -2.62 -45.91 -53.03
N PHE A 524 -3.14 -44.80 -53.53
CA PHE A 524 -3.35 -44.57 -54.96
C PHE A 524 -2.73 -43.25 -55.40
N ARG A 525 -2.44 -43.15 -56.71
CA ARG A 525 -2.10 -41.89 -57.38
C ARG A 525 -3.36 -41.08 -57.68
N ASP A 526 -3.18 -39.82 -58.02
CA ASP A 526 -4.24 -38.88 -58.40
C ASP A 526 -4.95 -39.23 -59.71
N ASP A 527 -4.44 -40.19 -60.48
CA ASP A 527 -5.07 -40.80 -61.65
C ASP A 527 -5.79 -42.13 -61.34
N GLY A 528 -5.85 -42.52 -60.06
CA GLY A 528 -6.51 -43.74 -59.58
C GLY A 528 -5.65 -45.01 -59.65
N GLN A 529 -4.39 -44.93 -60.09
CA GLN A 529 -3.49 -46.09 -60.12
C GLN A 529 -3.06 -46.50 -58.71
N LEU A 530 -3.21 -47.78 -58.37
CA LEU A 530 -2.74 -48.36 -57.11
C LEU A 530 -1.20 -48.29 -57.02
N ILE A 531 -0.70 -47.70 -55.94
CA ILE A 531 0.74 -47.59 -55.64
C ILE A 531 1.18 -48.74 -54.73
N GLU A 532 0.40 -48.99 -53.68
CA GLU A 532 0.77 -49.92 -52.61
C GLU A 532 -0.50 -50.56 -52.04
N GLU A 533 -0.43 -51.86 -51.75
CA GLU A 533 -1.43 -52.60 -50.98
C GLU A 533 -0.73 -53.44 -49.90
N THR A 534 -1.21 -53.36 -48.66
CA THR A 534 -0.79 -54.23 -47.55
C THR A 534 -2.03 -54.76 -46.81
N VAL A 535 -1.97 -56.01 -46.36
CA VAL A 535 -3.04 -56.65 -45.57
C VAL A 535 -2.52 -56.97 -44.17
N TYR A 536 -3.27 -56.58 -43.14
CA TYR A 536 -2.94 -56.75 -41.72
C TYR A 536 -3.89 -57.70 -40.99
#